data_AF-A0A2A4JJX0-F1
#
_entry.id   AF-A0A2A4JJX0-F1
#
_cell.length_a   1.000
_cell.length_b   1.000
_cell.length_c   1.000
_cell.angle_alpha   90.00
_cell.angle_beta   90.00
_cell.angle_gamma   90.00
#
_symmetry.space_group_name_H-M   'P 1'
#
loop_
_entity.id
_entity.type
_entity.pdbx_description
1 polymer ?
#
loop_
_entity_poly.entity_id
_entity_poly.type
_entity_poly.pdbx_seq_one_letter_code
_entity_poly.pdbx_strand_id
1 'polypeptide(L)'
;MCENHVINTIFTDFQRNMDMDQEIREVIRNICKDVGQISREATTVLQVIHHNEAAITPACVKARELFEKAQEGYARLKEALPPNDYYKYQEHWRNMTQRYCFLIALTIWLETGILATHDTVAQILG
;
A
#
# COMPACT_ATOMS: atom_id res chain seq x y z
N MET A 1 -23.58 -10.44 -45.37
CA MET A 1 -23.20 -9.46 -44.34
C MET A 1 -21.69 -9.45 -44.28
N CYS A 2 -21.03 -8.42 -44.82
CA CYS A 2 -19.58 -8.31 -44.67
C CYS A 2 -19.31 -7.94 -43.22
N GLU A 3 -19.01 -8.95 -42.39
CA GLU A 3 -18.28 -8.70 -41.15
C GLU A 3 -17.02 -7.93 -41.52
N ASN A 4 -16.92 -6.72 -40.99
CA ASN A 4 -15.74 -5.91 -41.19
C ASN A 4 -14.65 -6.53 -40.29
N HIS A 5 -13.96 -7.54 -40.80
CA HIS A 5 -12.99 -8.37 -40.08
C HIS A 5 -12.00 -7.52 -39.27
N VAL A 6 -11.58 -6.38 -39.85
CA VAL A 6 -10.71 -5.40 -39.20
C VAL A 6 -11.33 -4.84 -37.91
N ILE A 7 -12.62 -4.51 -37.92
CA ILE A 7 -13.33 -4.00 -36.74
C ILE A 7 -13.40 -5.08 -35.66
N ASN A 8 -13.78 -6.31 -36.03
CA ASN A 8 -13.86 -7.42 -35.07
C ASN A 8 -12.50 -7.72 -34.42
N THR A 9 -11.41 -7.70 -35.19
CA THR A 9 -10.06 -7.89 -34.65
C THR A 9 -9.68 -6.79 -33.66
N ILE A 10 -9.88 -5.51 -34.02
CA ILE A 10 -9.55 -4.37 -33.14
C ILE A 10 -10.28 -4.48 -31.79
N PHE A 11 -11.59 -4.72 -31.80
CA PHE A 11 -12.37 -4.83 -30.56
C PHE A 11 -12.01 -6.08 -29.75
N THR A 12 -11.67 -7.19 -30.40
CA THR A 12 -11.22 -8.42 -29.71
C THR A 12 -9.88 -8.21 -29.01
N ASP A 13 -8.92 -7.56 -29.67
CA ASP A 13 -7.62 -7.26 -29.08
C ASP A 13 -7.74 -6.22 -27.96
N PHE A 14 -8.62 -5.22 -28.13
CA PHE A 14 -8.93 -4.27 -27.07
C PHE A 14 -9.54 -4.94 -25.84
N GLN A 15 -10.50 -5.85 -26.03
CA GLN A 15 -11.09 -6.63 -24.94
C GLN A 15 -10.02 -7.43 -24.19
N ARG A 16 -9.13 -8.13 -24.93
CA ARG A 16 -8.02 -8.88 -24.31
C ARG A 16 -7.13 -7.99 -23.45
N ASN A 17 -6.81 -6.78 -23.93
CA ASN A 17 -6.02 -5.81 -23.18
C ASN A 17 -6.74 -5.33 -21.90
N MET A 18 -8.07 -5.13 -21.97
CA MET A 18 -8.86 -4.77 -20.80
C MET A 18 -8.92 -5.90 -19.76
N ASP A 19 -9.07 -7.14 -20.21
CA ASP A 19 -9.12 -8.31 -19.33
C ASP A 19 -7.79 -8.47 -18.58
N MET A 20 -6.66 -8.36 -19.29
CA MET A 20 -5.33 -8.37 -18.67
C MET A 20 -5.14 -7.21 -17.67
N ASP A 21 -5.61 -6.01 -18.01
CA ASP A 21 -5.54 -4.87 -17.09
C ASP A 21 -6.37 -5.10 -15.82
N GLN A 22 -7.54 -5.71 -15.97
CA GLN A 22 -8.42 -6.04 -14.85
C GLN A 22 -7.80 -7.10 -13.93
N GLU A 23 -7.18 -8.15 -14.48
CA GLU A 23 -6.48 -9.17 -13.70
C GLU A 23 -5.38 -8.55 -12.82
N ILE A 24 -4.57 -7.65 -13.38
CA ILE A 24 -3.54 -6.92 -12.63
C ILE A 24 -4.16 -6.07 -11.51
N ARG A 25 -5.26 -5.35 -11.80
CA ARG A 25 -5.97 -4.55 -10.78
C ARG A 25 -6.51 -5.41 -9.64
N GLU A 26 -6.98 -6.62 -9.92
CA GLU A 26 -7.48 -7.54 -8.90
C GLU A 26 -6.37 -8.05 -7.98
N VAL A 27 -5.22 -8.43 -8.56
CA VAL A 27 -4.03 -8.81 -7.79
C VAL A 27 -3.59 -7.66 -6.88
N ILE A 28 -3.46 -6.45 -7.42
CA ILE A 28 -3.09 -5.25 -6.67
C ILE A 28 -4.08 -4.98 -5.54
N ARG A 29 -5.39 -5.05 -5.83
CA ARG A 29 -6.44 -4.81 -4.82
C ARG A 29 -6.36 -5.78 -3.65
N ASN A 30 -6.08 -7.06 -3.93
CA ASN A 30 -5.94 -8.08 -2.89
C ASN A 30 -4.72 -7.80 -2.00
N ILE A 31 -3.58 -7.46 -2.59
CA ILE A 31 -2.38 -7.07 -1.84
C ILE A 31 -2.66 -5.82 -0.99
N CYS A 32 -3.26 -4.77 -1.56
CA CYS A 32 -3.62 -3.55 -0.84
C CYS A 32 -4.62 -3.81 0.31
N LYS A 33 -5.50 -4.81 0.18
CA LYS A 33 -6.43 -5.19 1.26
C LYS A 33 -5.69 -5.82 2.43
N ASP A 34 -4.75 -6.72 2.15
CA ASP A 34 -3.92 -7.38 3.17
C ASP A 34 -3.05 -6.35 3.91
N VAL A 35 -2.35 -5.50 3.16
CA VAL A 35 -1.49 -4.44 3.74
C VAL A 35 -2.33 -3.38 4.44
N GLY A 36 -3.48 -3.02 3.89
CA GLY A 36 -4.44 -2.14 4.53
C GLY A 36 -4.91 -2.65 5.89
N GLN A 37 -5.05 -3.97 6.07
CA GLN A 37 -5.42 -4.57 7.35
C GLN A 37 -4.34 -4.33 8.41
N ILE A 38 -3.07 -4.48 8.05
CA ILE A 38 -1.93 -4.24 8.95
C ILE A 38 -1.92 -2.77 9.40
N SER A 39 -2.20 -1.83 8.49
CA SER A 39 -2.30 -0.40 8.84
C SER A 39 -3.40 -0.10 9.86
N ARG A 40 -4.54 -0.81 9.78
CA ARG A 40 -5.64 -0.67 10.74
C ARG A 40 -5.24 -1.22 12.11
N GLU A 41 -4.54 -2.35 12.14
CA GLU A 41 -4.00 -2.92 13.38
C GLU A 41 -3.02 -1.95 14.06
N ALA A 42 -2.07 -1.38 13.29
CA ALA A 42 -1.13 -0.40 13.82
C ALA A 42 -1.84 0.86 14.33
N THR A 43 -2.90 1.30 13.64
CA THR A 43 -3.75 2.42 14.10
C THR A 43 -4.38 2.09 15.45
N THR A 44 -4.92 0.88 15.63
CA THR A 44 -5.51 0.43 16.89
C THR A 44 -4.49 0.34 18.01
N VAL A 45 -3.31 -0.23 17.75
CA VAL A 45 -2.21 -0.32 18.72
C VAL A 45 -1.84 1.06 19.25
N LEU A 46 -1.72 2.05 18.37
CA LEU A 46 -1.36 3.42 18.74
C LEU A 46 -2.49 4.23 19.37
N GLN A 47 -3.74 3.73 19.45
CA GLN A 47 -4.80 4.46 20.15
C GLN A 47 -4.53 4.65 21.65
N VAL A 48 -3.70 3.78 22.24
CA VAL A 48 -3.38 3.83 23.66
C VAL A 48 -2.72 5.15 24.09
N ILE A 49 -2.08 5.86 23.15
CA ILE A 49 -1.43 7.16 23.39
C ILE A 49 -2.42 8.22 23.91
N HIS A 50 -3.72 8.05 23.65
CA HIS A 50 -4.75 9.00 24.08
C HIS A 50 -5.16 8.84 25.55
N HIS A 51 -4.81 7.73 26.20
CA HIS A 51 -5.34 7.43 27.55
C HIS A 51 -4.37 6.70 28.50
N ASN A 52 -3.20 6.24 28.05
CA ASN A 52 -2.21 5.58 28.91
C ASN A 52 -0.77 5.86 28.44
N GLU A 53 -0.12 6.79 29.11
CA GLU A 53 1.25 7.24 28.81
C GLU A 53 2.30 6.12 29.01
N ALA A 54 2.16 5.31 30.05
CA ALA A 54 3.10 4.22 30.34
C ALA A 54 3.11 3.13 29.25
N ALA A 55 2.06 3.06 28.42
CA ALA A 55 1.93 2.10 27.33
C ALA A 55 2.40 2.65 25.96
N ILE A 56 2.85 3.90 25.88
CA ILE A 56 3.31 4.50 24.61
C ILE A 56 4.51 3.74 24.04
N THR A 57 5.54 3.50 24.85
CA THR A 57 6.77 2.82 24.37
C THR A 57 6.49 1.40 23.87
N PRO A 58 5.77 0.53 24.62
CA PRO A 58 5.36 -0.77 24.10
C PRO A 58 4.52 -0.71 22.82
N ALA A 59 3.64 0.27 22.69
CA ALA A 59 2.83 0.45 21.49
C ALA A 59 3.67 0.87 20.27
N CYS A 60 4.69 1.70 20.46
CA CYS A 60 5.61 2.10 19.39
C CYS A 60 6.43 0.89 18.89
N VAL A 61 6.94 0.06 19.80
CA VAL A 61 7.62 -1.20 19.44
C VAL A 61 6.69 -2.10 18.63
N LYS A 62 5.44 -2.26 19.09
CA LYS A 62 4.46 -3.09 18.38
C LYS A 62 4.08 -2.53 17.00
N ALA A 63 3.98 -1.21 16.86
CA ALA A 63 3.74 -0.56 15.58
C ALA A 63 4.90 -0.79 14.60
N ARG A 64 6.16 -0.76 15.06
CA ARG A 64 7.33 -1.06 14.24
C ARG A 64 7.31 -2.49 13.68
N GLU A 65 6.97 -3.49 14.50
CA GLU A 65 6.79 -4.87 14.03
C GLU A 65 5.73 -4.98 12.92
N LEU A 66 4.66 -4.17 13.00
CA LEU A 66 3.62 -4.13 11.97
C LEU A 66 4.10 -3.43 10.71
N PHE A 67 4.98 -2.44 10.81
CA PHE A 67 5.59 -1.81 9.63
C PHE A 67 6.52 -2.78 8.89
N GLU A 68 7.30 -3.58 9.62
CA GLU A 68 8.14 -4.64 9.02
C GLU A 68 7.28 -5.67 8.26
N LYS A 69 6.13 -6.07 8.81
CA LYS A 69 5.18 -6.94 8.07
C LYS A 69 4.60 -6.27 6.83
N ALA A 70 4.40 -4.95 6.87
CA ALA A 70 3.92 -4.20 5.71
C ALA A 70 4.95 -4.19 4.58
N GLN A 71 6.24 -4.26 4.89
CA GLN A 71 7.33 -4.32 3.92
C GLN A 71 7.18 -5.50 2.94
N GLU A 72 6.85 -6.68 3.45
CA GLU A 72 6.57 -7.86 2.62
C GLU A 72 5.38 -7.61 1.66
N GLY A 73 4.40 -6.84 2.12
CA GLY A 73 3.27 -6.39 1.32
C GLY A 73 3.66 -5.45 0.18
N TYR A 74 4.50 -4.45 0.45
CA TYR A 74 5.02 -3.54 -0.56
C TYR A 74 5.95 -4.24 -1.55
N ALA A 75 6.74 -5.24 -1.10
CA ALA A 75 7.54 -6.08 -1.99
C ALA A 75 6.66 -6.86 -2.99
N ARG A 76 5.60 -7.52 -2.50
CA ARG A 76 4.61 -8.18 -3.38
C ARG A 76 3.92 -7.20 -4.33
N LEU A 77 3.59 -6.00 -3.86
CA LEU A 77 2.98 -4.96 -4.69
C LEU A 77 3.93 -4.53 -5.81
N LYS A 78 5.22 -4.38 -5.52
CA LYS A 78 6.26 -4.05 -6.51
C LYS A 78 6.40 -5.15 -7.56
N GLU A 79 6.37 -6.42 -7.17
CA GLU A 79 6.43 -7.56 -8.09
C GLU A 79 5.20 -7.67 -9.00
N ALA A 80 4.01 -7.29 -8.49
CA ALA A 80 2.78 -7.32 -9.26
C ALA A 80 2.69 -6.21 -10.33
N LEU A 81 3.53 -5.17 -10.26
CA LEU A 81 3.47 -4.03 -11.16
C LEU A 81 4.27 -4.26 -12.46
N PRO A 82 3.67 -4.03 -13.64
CA PRO A 82 4.41 -3.95 -14.88
C PRO A 82 5.46 -2.81 -14.84
N PRO A 83 6.59 -2.96 -15.55
CA PRO A 83 7.57 -1.88 -15.67
C PRO A 83 6.93 -0.60 -16.22
N ASN A 84 7.25 0.55 -15.63
CA ASN A 84 6.77 1.89 -16.01
C ASN A 84 5.27 2.20 -15.75
N ASP A 85 4.49 1.27 -15.19
CA ASP A 85 3.05 1.47 -14.94
C ASP A 85 2.71 1.92 -13.50
N TYR A 86 3.68 2.45 -12.76
CA TYR A 86 3.49 2.90 -11.37
C TYR A 86 2.28 3.83 -11.22
N TYR A 87 2.25 4.91 -12.01
CA TYR A 87 1.19 5.93 -11.94
C TYR A 87 -0.16 5.44 -12.46
N LYS A 88 -0.17 4.41 -13.34
CA LYS A 88 -1.41 3.82 -13.88
C LYS A 88 -2.23 3.11 -12.80
N TYR A 89 -1.55 2.51 -11.82
CA TYR A 89 -2.19 1.76 -10.74
C TYR A 89 -2.09 2.44 -9.36
N GLN A 90 -1.36 3.55 -9.24
CA GLN A 90 -1.06 4.22 -7.96
C GLN A 90 -2.28 4.48 -7.06
N GLU A 91 -3.44 4.78 -7.66
CA GLU A 91 -4.66 5.09 -6.91
C GLU A 91 -5.05 3.97 -5.92
N HIS A 92 -4.73 2.71 -6.24
CA HIS A 92 -5.07 1.56 -5.39
C HIS A 92 -4.37 1.56 -4.03
N TRP A 93 -3.12 2.05 -3.95
CA TRP A 93 -2.36 2.08 -2.69
C TRP A 93 -2.11 3.49 -2.16
N ARG A 94 -2.51 4.55 -2.88
CA ARG A 94 -2.27 5.95 -2.48
C ARG A 94 -2.74 6.25 -1.06
N ASN A 95 -4.00 5.95 -0.74
CA ASN A 95 -4.57 6.25 0.58
C ASN A 95 -3.94 5.39 1.69
N MET A 96 -3.63 4.12 1.37
CA MET A 96 -2.94 3.20 2.27
C MET A 96 -1.54 3.72 2.62
N THR A 97 -0.78 4.13 1.60
CA THR A 97 0.59 4.65 1.77
C THR A 97 0.59 5.93 2.59
N GLN A 98 -0.35 6.85 2.34
CA GLN A 98 -0.51 8.06 3.15
C GLN A 98 -0.77 7.73 4.63
N ARG A 99 -1.59 6.70 4.92
CA ARG A 99 -1.81 6.23 6.29
C ARG A 99 -0.52 5.72 6.91
N TYR A 100 0.28 4.95 6.19
CA TYR A 100 1.58 4.49 6.69
C TYR A 100 2.55 5.65 6.97
N CYS A 101 2.65 6.63 6.07
CA CYS A 101 3.48 7.81 6.31
C CYS A 101 3.08 8.53 7.61
N PHE A 102 1.77 8.69 7.86
CA PHE A 102 1.27 9.24 9.10
C PHE A 102 1.66 8.39 10.32
N LEU A 103 1.41 7.07 10.27
CA LEU A 103 1.67 6.17 11.41
C LEU A 103 3.17 6.13 11.74
N ILE A 104 4.03 6.03 10.73
CA ILE A 104 5.49 6.02 10.91
C ILE A 104 5.97 7.35 11.48
N ALA A 105 5.51 8.48 10.95
CA ALA A 105 5.87 9.79 11.46
C ALA A 105 5.40 9.98 12.92
N LEU A 106 4.19 9.52 13.25
CA LEU A 106 3.68 9.55 14.61
C LEU A 106 4.52 8.69 15.56
N THR A 107 4.86 7.45 15.17
CA THR A 107 5.71 6.56 15.97
C THR A 107 7.08 7.18 16.24
N ILE A 108 7.74 7.72 15.21
CA ILE A 108 9.05 8.37 15.36
C ILE A 108 8.95 9.60 16.25
N TRP A 109 7.89 10.40 16.10
CA TRP A 109 7.68 11.58 16.94
C TRP A 109 7.46 11.19 18.42
N LEU A 110 6.71 10.13 18.70
CA LEU A 110 6.51 9.63 20.07
C LEU A 110 7.81 9.12 20.70
N GLU A 111 8.73 8.55 19.91
CA GLU A 111 9.99 8.01 20.40
C GLU A 111 11.09 9.06 20.57
N THR A 112 11.11 10.07 19.69
CA THR A 112 12.28 10.96 19.53
C THR A 112 11.94 12.45 19.50
N GLY A 113 10.67 12.80 19.37
CA GLY A 113 10.21 14.20 19.29
C GLY A 113 10.47 14.89 17.95
N ILE A 114 11.03 14.19 16.95
CA ILE A 114 11.32 14.77 15.62
C ILE A 114 10.35 14.26 14.54
N LEU A 115 10.23 15.05 13.47
CA LEU A 115 9.48 14.64 12.28
C LEU A 115 10.32 13.69 11.42
N ALA A 116 9.72 12.57 11.03
CA ALA A 116 10.34 11.61 10.11
C ALA A 116 10.61 12.24 8.74
N THR A 117 11.78 11.94 8.15
CA THR A 117 12.09 12.34 6.78
C THR A 117 11.43 11.41 5.77
N HIS A 118 11.29 11.89 4.54
CA HIS A 118 10.81 11.08 3.42
C HIS A 118 11.62 9.77 3.27
N ASP A 119 12.95 9.87 3.32
CA ASP A 119 13.83 8.72 3.10
C ASP A 119 13.74 7.68 4.22
N THR A 120 13.57 8.13 5.47
CA THR A 120 13.33 7.23 6.60
C THR A 120 12.02 6.47 6.45
N VAL A 121 10.93 7.15 6.04
CA VAL A 121 9.64 6.50 5.81
C VAL A 121 9.73 5.49 4.67
N ALA A 122 10.38 5.85 3.56
CA ALA A 122 10.60 4.96 2.44
C ALA A 122 11.41 3.72 2.85
N GLN A 123 12.49 3.89 3.63
CA GLN A 123 13.31 2.79 4.09
C GLN A 123 12.54 1.82 5.00
N ILE A 124 11.64 2.32 5.85
CA ILE A 124 10.82 1.48 6.74
C ILE A 124 9.79 0.66 5.95
N LEU A 125 9.24 1.20 4.87
CA LEU A 125 8.25 0.51 4.03
C LEU A 125 8.87 -0.43 2.98
N GLY A 126 10.17 -0.28 2.69
CA GLY A 126 10.91 -1.06 1.69
C GLY A 126 10.58 -0.72 0.24
#